data_AF-A0A0G1NAD4-F1
#
_entry.id   AF-A0A0G1NAD4-F1
#
_cell.length_a   1.000
_cell.length_b   1.000
_cell.length_c   1.000
_cell.angle_alpha   90.00
_cell.angle_beta   90.00
_cell.angle_gamma   90.00
#
_symmetry.space_group_name_H-M   'P 1'
#
loop_
_entity.id
_entity.type
_entity.pdbx_description
1 polymer ?
#
loop_
_entity_poly.entity_id
_entity_poly.type
_entity_poly.pdbx_seq_one_letter_code
_entity_poly.pdbx_strand_id
1 'polypeptide(L)'
;MGKGATIDEINTFRKHTSKIQGGQFAKLAYPATVVSLIFSDVPGDDIATVASGPTVLDTTNIADARAVLEKYDIEKLCKLPECELVETPKDPEYFLRVNNILFITTKKALEAMRREAERLGYYAEIVSAELQGEARAVGQHLVGQATAPKTCRLWGGETTVLVNKEGRGGRCQEAVLGALTNIKDGVLCIAATSDGWDNTPFAGAIGDPVTLERARELGLDPLTASENNQAYDFFEKVGSHIDTGRTGANVSDWYITLTQ
;
A
#
# COMPACT_ATOMS: atom_id res chain seq x y z
N MET A 1 -2.85 13.74 11.86
CA MET A 1 -1.81 12.69 11.88
C MET A 1 -1.12 12.59 13.23
N GLY A 2 -0.33 13.58 13.69
CA GLY A 2 0.41 13.48 14.96
C GLY A 2 -0.42 13.30 16.25
N LYS A 3 -1.75 13.49 16.20
CA LYS A 3 -2.69 13.22 17.31
C LYS A 3 -3.45 11.88 17.17
N GLY A 4 -3.09 11.01 16.22
CA GLY A 4 -3.74 9.69 16.04
C GLY A 4 -5.11 9.74 15.37
N ALA A 5 -5.34 10.70 14.48
CA ALA A 5 -6.55 10.73 13.64
C ALA A 5 -6.53 9.59 12.62
N THR A 6 -7.68 8.93 12.43
CA THR A 6 -7.83 7.89 11.40
C THR A 6 -7.76 8.49 10.00
N ILE A 7 -7.52 7.65 9.00
CA ILE A 7 -7.48 8.10 7.60
C ILE A 7 -8.82 8.68 7.16
N ASP A 8 -9.93 8.07 7.61
CA ASP A 8 -11.29 8.53 7.31
C ASP A 8 -11.54 9.91 7.90
N GLU A 9 -11.16 10.14 9.15
CA GLU A 9 -11.29 11.46 9.80
C GLU A 9 -10.48 12.54 9.08
N ILE A 10 -9.26 12.20 8.67
CA ILE A 10 -8.41 13.10 7.89
C ILE A 10 -9.04 13.40 6.54
N ASN A 11 -9.60 12.40 5.85
CA ASN A 11 -10.24 12.55 4.55
C ASN A 11 -11.54 13.36 4.65
N THR A 12 -12.37 13.12 5.66
CA THR A 12 -13.57 13.93 5.95
C THR A 12 -13.20 15.41 6.07
N PHE A 13 -12.18 15.73 6.86
CA PHE A 13 -11.71 17.10 7.02
C PHE A 13 -11.11 17.70 5.72
N ARG A 14 -10.30 16.92 4.98
CA ARG A 14 -9.71 17.36 3.71
C ARG A 14 -10.76 17.71 2.66
N LYS A 15 -11.78 16.86 2.50
CA LYS A 15 -12.88 17.10 1.56
C LYS A 15 -13.60 18.42 1.85
N HIS A 16 -13.85 18.71 3.14
CA HIS A 16 -14.54 19.91 3.59
C HIS A 16 -13.66 21.17 3.64
N THR A 17 -12.38 21.08 3.30
CA THR A 17 -11.47 22.24 3.19
C THR A 17 -10.94 22.44 1.76
N SER A 18 -11.48 21.68 0.80
CA SER A 18 -11.01 21.64 -0.57
C SER A 18 -12.05 22.19 -1.55
N LYS A 19 -11.55 22.86 -2.59
CA LYS A 19 -12.37 23.29 -3.75
C LYS A 19 -12.51 22.20 -4.82
N ILE A 20 -11.83 21.06 -4.66
CA ILE A 20 -11.72 20.00 -5.68
C ILE A 20 -12.16 18.64 -5.15
N GLN A 21 -11.79 18.29 -3.92
CA GLN A 21 -12.07 16.98 -3.31
C GLN A 21 -13.55 16.83 -2.91
N GLY A 22 -13.99 15.63 -2.55
CA GLY A 22 -15.34 15.36 -2.06
C GLY A 22 -16.44 15.73 -3.06
N GLY A 23 -16.24 15.42 -4.34
CA GLY A 23 -17.22 15.71 -5.40
C GLY A 23 -17.22 17.15 -5.89
N GLN A 24 -16.43 18.07 -5.31
CA GLN A 24 -16.44 19.47 -5.72
C GLN A 24 -16.02 19.65 -7.19
N PHE A 25 -15.08 18.83 -7.69
CA PHE A 25 -14.74 18.87 -9.11
C PHE A 25 -15.90 18.44 -10.02
N ALA A 26 -16.68 17.41 -9.64
CA ALA A 26 -17.89 17.06 -10.38
C ALA A 26 -18.89 18.22 -10.44
N LYS A 27 -19.10 18.91 -9.32
CA LYS A 27 -19.94 20.13 -9.27
C LYS A 27 -19.41 21.25 -10.16
N LEU A 28 -18.10 21.50 -10.14
CA LEU A 28 -17.47 22.53 -10.98
C LEU A 28 -17.55 22.21 -12.47
N ALA A 29 -17.48 20.93 -12.84
CA ALA A 29 -17.56 20.48 -14.23
C ALA A 29 -19.00 20.43 -14.76
N TYR A 30 -20.00 20.30 -13.89
CA TYR A 30 -21.40 20.24 -14.31
C TYR A 30 -21.79 21.46 -15.16
N PRO A 31 -22.49 21.28 -16.30
CA PRO A 31 -23.12 20.04 -16.80
C PRO A 31 -22.28 19.23 -17.80
N ALA A 32 -20.96 19.43 -17.88
CA ALA A 32 -20.08 18.67 -18.76
C ALA A 32 -20.01 17.18 -18.38
N THR A 33 -19.63 16.34 -19.34
CA THR A 33 -19.32 14.93 -19.08
C THR A 33 -17.92 14.80 -18.51
N VAL A 34 -17.78 14.09 -17.40
CA VAL A 34 -16.50 13.79 -16.76
C VAL A 34 -16.22 12.31 -16.89
N VAL A 35 -15.01 11.95 -17.35
CA VAL A 35 -14.52 10.57 -17.38
C VAL A 35 -13.21 10.51 -16.61
N SER A 36 -13.22 9.83 -15.47
CA SER A 36 -12.05 9.66 -14.60
C SER A 36 -11.46 8.28 -14.82
N LEU A 37 -10.20 8.21 -15.24
CA LEU A 37 -9.41 6.98 -15.28
C LEU A 37 -8.57 6.91 -14.01
N ILE A 38 -8.92 6.00 -13.11
CA ILE A 38 -8.46 6.00 -11.73
C ILE A 38 -7.43 4.89 -11.53
N PHE A 39 -6.29 5.25 -10.95
CA PHE A 39 -5.27 4.34 -10.47
C PHE A 39 -5.47 4.25 -8.97
N SER A 40 -5.78 3.05 -8.47
CA SER A 40 -6.10 2.81 -7.07
C SER A 40 -4.98 2.01 -6.42
N ASP A 41 -4.35 2.63 -5.42
CA ASP A 41 -3.49 2.02 -4.42
C ASP A 41 -4.23 1.79 -3.09
N VAL A 42 -5.53 2.09 -3.03
CA VAL A 42 -6.35 1.98 -1.83
C VAL A 42 -6.86 0.55 -1.67
N PRO A 43 -6.64 -0.11 -0.52
CA PRO A 43 -7.24 -1.41 -0.23
C PRO A 43 -8.76 -1.41 -0.43
N GLY A 44 -9.29 -2.39 -1.16
CA GLY A 44 -10.72 -2.50 -1.48
C GLY A 44 -11.20 -1.59 -2.61
N ASP A 45 -10.30 -0.80 -3.23
CA ASP A 45 -10.58 0.07 -4.37
C ASP A 45 -11.72 1.09 -4.14
N ASP A 46 -11.87 1.61 -2.92
CA ASP A 46 -12.85 2.66 -2.63
C ASP A 46 -12.49 3.97 -3.33
N ILE A 47 -13.22 4.26 -4.40
CA ILE A 47 -13.04 5.43 -5.26
C ILE A 47 -13.26 6.74 -4.47
N ALA A 48 -14.10 6.74 -3.43
CA ALA A 48 -14.35 7.92 -2.61
C ALA A 48 -13.11 8.33 -1.79
N THR A 49 -12.20 7.38 -1.57
CA THR A 49 -10.95 7.57 -0.84
C THR A 49 -9.81 7.97 -1.78
N VAL A 50 -9.78 7.46 -3.02
CA VAL A 50 -8.75 7.81 -4.01
C VAL A 50 -8.77 9.30 -4.32
N ALA A 51 -7.65 9.99 -4.09
CA ALA A 51 -7.53 11.45 -4.18
C ALA A 51 -8.61 12.23 -3.37
N SER A 52 -9.19 11.60 -2.35
CA SER A 52 -10.35 12.09 -1.60
C SER A 52 -11.60 12.33 -2.47
N GLY A 53 -11.79 11.54 -3.52
CA GLY A 53 -13.04 11.43 -4.28
C GLY A 53 -13.49 12.73 -4.96
N PRO A 54 -12.69 13.40 -5.81
CA PRO A 54 -13.07 14.68 -6.44
C PRO A 54 -14.30 14.57 -7.36
N THR A 55 -14.57 13.38 -7.87
CA THR A 55 -15.68 13.04 -8.77
C THR A 55 -16.68 12.06 -8.15
N VAL A 56 -16.66 11.91 -6.83
CA VAL A 56 -17.52 10.98 -6.10
C VAL A 56 -18.38 11.77 -5.12
N LEU A 57 -19.65 11.38 -4.98
CA LEU A 57 -20.55 11.97 -4.01
C LEU A 57 -20.04 11.63 -2.60
N ASP A 58 -19.75 12.66 -1.82
CA ASP A 58 -19.28 12.51 -0.45
C ASP A 58 -20.46 12.37 0.51
N THR A 59 -20.44 11.33 1.32
CA THR A 59 -21.51 11.01 2.28
C THR A 59 -21.38 11.77 3.60
N THR A 60 -20.19 12.29 3.90
CA THR A 60 -19.94 13.12 5.10
C THR A 60 -20.42 14.55 4.89
N ASN A 61 -20.67 15.28 5.96
CA ASN A 61 -21.14 16.66 5.94
C ASN A 61 -20.27 17.59 6.81
N ILE A 62 -20.57 18.90 6.77
CA ILE A 62 -19.84 19.90 7.57
C ILE A 62 -19.79 19.54 9.07
N ALA A 63 -20.87 19.00 9.65
CA ALA A 63 -20.90 18.66 11.07
C ALA A 63 -19.93 17.52 11.40
N ASP A 64 -19.77 16.53 10.51
CA ASP A 64 -18.78 15.47 10.67
C ASP A 64 -17.36 16.05 10.67
N ALA A 65 -17.07 16.98 9.76
CA ALA A 65 -15.78 17.65 9.71
C ALA A 65 -15.51 18.53 10.96
N ARG A 66 -16.54 19.19 11.52
CA ARG A 66 -16.42 19.91 12.81
C ARG A 66 -16.13 18.96 13.96
N ALA A 67 -16.84 17.83 14.02
CA ALA A 67 -16.62 16.83 15.07
C ALA A 67 -15.17 16.33 15.09
N VAL A 68 -14.53 16.17 13.92
CA VAL A 68 -13.10 15.83 13.82
C VAL A 68 -12.22 16.95 14.38
N LEU A 69 -12.49 18.23 14.03
CA LEU A 69 -11.73 19.37 14.56
C LEU A 69 -11.80 19.46 16.08
N GLU A 70 -13.00 19.29 16.64
CA GLU A 70 -13.27 19.32 18.08
C GLU A 70 -12.58 18.15 18.79
N LYS A 71 -12.74 16.92 18.29
CA LYS A 71 -12.15 15.70 18.85
C LYS A 71 -10.63 15.83 19.05
N TYR A 72 -9.96 16.50 18.13
CA TYR A 72 -8.50 16.65 18.15
C TYR A 72 -8.03 18.03 18.63
N ASP A 73 -8.91 18.92 19.11
CA ASP A 73 -8.59 20.30 19.51
C ASP A 73 -7.69 21.00 18.47
N ILE A 74 -8.06 20.89 17.18
CA ILE A 74 -7.30 21.45 16.05
C ILE A 74 -7.71 22.89 15.78
N GLU A 75 -8.88 23.34 16.25
CA GLU A 75 -9.37 24.70 16.05
C GLU A 75 -8.35 25.76 16.50
N LYS A 76 -7.62 25.49 17.59
CA LYS A 76 -6.56 26.38 18.10
C LYS A 76 -5.26 26.37 17.29
N LEU A 77 -5.06 25.32 16.48
CA LEU A 77 -3.89 25.15 15.61
C LEU A 77 -4.15 25.64 14.18
N CYS A 78 -5.41 25.78 13.81
CA CYS A 78 -5.80 26.20 12.48
C CYS A 78 -5.54 27.70 12.31
N LYS A 79 -4.36 28.03 11.74
CA LYS A 79 -3.92 29.40 11.44
C LYS A 79 -4.43 29.92 10.09
N LEU A 80 -5.32 29.17 9.42
CA LEU A 80 -5.90 29.61 8.16
C LEU A 80 -6.94 30.70 8.46
N PRO A 81 -6.95 31.80 7.69
CA PRO A 81 -7.91 32.89 7.89
C PRO A 81 -9.37 32.43 7.81
N GLU A 82 -9.60 31.31 7.12
CA GLU A 82 -10.88 30.64 6.98
C GLU A 82 -10.66 29.14 7.21
N CYS A 83 -10.66 28.68 8.47
CA CYS A 83 -10.98 27.27 8.75
C CYS A 83 -12.46 26.97 8.42
N GLU A 84 -13.00 27.63 7.39
CA GLU A 84 -14.36 27.54 6.93
C GLU A 84 -14.50 26.23 6.19
N LEU A 85 -15.16 25.30 6.87
CA LEU A 85 -15.61 24.07 6.28
C LEU A 85 -16.63 24.42 5.19
N VAL A 86 -16.36 23.95 3.98
CA VAL A 86 -17.26 24.04 2.84
C VAL A 86 -18.03 22.75 2.73
N GLU A 87 -19.35 22.84 2.50
CA GLU A 87 -20.18 21.66 2.30
C GLU A 87 -19.85 21.01 0.96
N THR A 88 -19.68 19.69 0.97
CA THR A 88 -19.47 18.93 -0.26
C THR A 88 -20.80 18.77 -1.00
N PRO A 89 -20.81 18.72 -2.35
CA PRO A 89 -22.03 18.57 -3.13
C PRO A 89 -22.83 17.33 -2.73
N LYS A 90 -24.07 17.56 -2.29
CA LYS A 90 -25.03 16.51 -1.92
C LYS A 90 -26.10 16.24 -2.98
N ASP A 91 -26.23 17.12 -3.97
CA ASP A 91 -27.17 16.94 -5.06
C ASP A 91 -26.65 15.88 -6.05
N PRO A 92 -27.36 14.76 -6.26
CA PRO A 92 -26.98 13.73 -7.22
C PRO A 92 -26.88 14.24 -8.67
N GLU A 93 -27.53 15.36 -9.00
CA GLU A 93 -27.54 15.93 -10.36
C GLU A 93 -26.11 16.23 -10.87
N TYR A 94 -25.22 16.68 -9.98
CA TYR A 94 -23.82 16.96 -10.32
C TYR A 94 -23.04 15.72 -10.78
N PHE A 95 -23.54 14.51 -10.48
CA PHE A 95 -22.84 13.25 -10.72
C PHE A 95 -23.43 12.43 -11.88
N LEU A 96 -24.58 12.84 -12.45
CA LEU A 96 -25.28 12.08 -13.51
C LEU A 96 -24.44 11.87 -14.78
N ARG A 97 -23.49 12.77 -15.05
CA ARG A 97 -22.61 12.72 -16.24
C ARG A 97 -21.15 12.38 -15.89
N VAL A 98 -20.93 11.84 -14.69
CA VAL A 98 -19.61 11.46 -14.20
C VAL A 98 -19.45 9.95 -14.33
N ASN A 99 -18.40 9.53 -15.04
CA ASN A 99 -18.02 8.14 -15.18
C ASN A 99 -16.66 7.92 -14.53
N ASN A 100 -16.65 7.20 -13.40
CA ASN A 100 -15.42 6.82 -12.71
C ASN A 100 -15.04 5.39 -13.11
N ILE A 101 -13.87 5.23 -13.71
CA ILE A 101 -13.36 3.95 -14.21
C ILE A 101 -12.11 3.61 -13.42
N LEU A 102 -12.16 2.55 -12.61
CA LEU A 102 -10.97 1.96 -11.98
C LEU A 102 -10.11 1.32 -13.07
N PHE A 103 -9.12 2.06 -13.55
CA PHE A 103 -8.32 1.70 -14.71
C PHE A 103 -7.19 0.75 -14.31
N ILE A 104 -6.45 1.06 -13.25
CA ILE A 104 -5.40 0.19 -12.68
C ILE A 104 -5.66 0.01 -11.19
N THR A 105 -5.60 -1.24 -10.72
CA THR A 105 -5.79 -1.60 -9.31
C THR A 105 -4.80 -2.71 -8.94
N THR A 106 -4.55 -2.88 -7.65
CA THR A 106 -3.75 -3.99 -7.12
C THR A 106 -4.28 -5.33 -7.63
N LYS A 107 -5.60 -5.54 -7.62
CA LYS A 107 -6.22 -6.78 -8.12
C LYS A 107 -5.87 -7.06 -9.59
N LYS A 108 -5.92 -6.05 -10.46
CA LYS A 108 -5.54 -6.19 -11.88
C LYS A 108 -4.07 -6.58 -12.05
N ALA A 109 -3.19 -6.04 -11.22
CA ALA A 109 -1.77 -6.40 -11.21
C ALA A 109 -1.58 -7.87 -10.78
N LEU A 110 -2.21 -8.29 -9.67
CA LEU A 110 -2.16 -9.67 -9.19
C LEU A 110 -2.74 -10.67 -10.20
N GLU A 111 -3.83 -10.31 -10.90
CA GLU A 111 -4.37 -11.13 -11.98
C GLU A 111 -3.39 -11.30 -13.15
N ALA A 112 -2.61 -10.26 -13.47
CA ALA A 112 -1.56 -10.37 -14.48
C ALA A 112 -0.41 -11.29 -14.02
N MET A 113 0.02 -11.16 -12.76
CA MET A 113 1.02 -12.05 -12.16
C MET A 113 0.55 -13.51 -12.13
N ARG A 114 -0.71 -13.75 -11.75
CA ARG A 114 -1.30 -15.10 -11.72
C ARG A 114 -1.24 -15.76 -13.09
N ARG A 115 -1.67 -15.04 -14.14
CA ARG A 115 -1.61 -15.54 -15.52
C ARG A 115 -0.19 -15.91 -15.94
N GLU A 116 0.80 -15.08 -15.57
CA GLU A 116 2.19 -15.36 -15.91
C GLU A 116 2.75 -16.57 -15.14
N ALA A 117 2.43 -16.69 -13.85
CA ALA A 117 2.81 -17.85 -13.06
C ALA A 117 2.21 -19.16 -13.60
N GLU A 118 0.92 -19.15 -13.99
CA GLU A 118 0.26 -20.28 -14.64
C GLU A 118 0.93 -20.65 -15.98
N ARG A 119 1.29 -19.64 -16.78
CA ARG A 119 2.03 -19.84 -18.04
C ARG A 119 3.39 -20.49 -17.83
N LEU A 120 4.04 -20.21 -16.71
CA LEU A 120 5.31 -20.81 -16.29
C LEU A 120 5.16 -22.19 -15.62
N GLY A 121 3.93 -22.70 -15.50
CA GLY A 121 3.63 -24.04 -14.98
C GLY A 121 3.41 -24.13 -13.48
N TYR A 122 3.20 -23.00 -12.79
CA TYR A 122 2.81 -22.98 -11.38
C TYR A 122 1.28 -23.08 -11.22
N TYR A 123 0.84 -23.74 -10.15
CA TYR A 123 -0.51 -23.51 -9.63
C TYR A 123 -0.51 -22.15 -8.91
N ALA A 124 -1.19 -21.16 -9.49
CA ALA A 124 -1.16 -19.79 -8.99
C ALA A 124 -2.47 -19.40 -8.30
N GLU A 125 -2.37 -18.80 -7.12
CA GLU A 125 -3.50 -18.38 -6.29
C GLU A 125 -3.31 -16.93 -5.83
N ILE A 126 -4.32 -16.08 -6.06
CA ILE A 126 -4.40 -14.77 -5.43
C ILE A 126 -5.09 -14.96 -4.10
N VAL A 127 -4.33 -14.87 -3.01
CA VAL A 127 -4.82 -15.14 -1.65
C VAL A 127 -5.52 -13.91 -1.07
N SER A 128 -4.99 -12.70 -1.31
CA SER A 128 -5.62 -11.44 -0.91
C SER A 128 -5.12 -10.26 -1.75
N ALA A 129 -5.98 -9.27 -1.99
CA ALA A 129 -5.59 -7.98 -2.58
C ALA A 129 -5.64 -6.82 -1.56
N GLU A 130 -5.85 -7.14 -0.28
CA GLU A 130 -6.05 -6.20 0.82
C GLU A 130 -5.18 -6.60 2.02
N LEU A 131 -3.99 -7.17 1.77
CA LEU A 131 -3.09 -7.60 2.82
C LEU A 131 -2.65 -6.39 3.67
N GLN A 132 -2.85 -6.50 4.99
CA GLN A 132 -2.43 -5.51 5.97
C GLN A 132 -1.77 -6.21 7.15
N GLY A 133 -0.98 -5.47 7.91
CA GLY A 133 -0.32 -5.98 9.12
C GLY A 133 1.06 -5.39 9.33
N GLU A 134 1.73 -5.84 10.38
CA GLU A 134 3.14 -5.54 10.63
C GLU A 134 3.99 -6.39 9.67
N ALA A 135 4.89 -5.73 8.92
CA ALA A 135 5.59 -6.31 7.79
C ALA A 135 6.36 -7.59 8.13
N ARG A 136 7.12 -7.60 9.24
CA ARG A 136 7.86 -8.80 9.66
C ARG A 136 6.90 -9.97 9.97
N ALA A 137 5.86 -9.72 10.75
CA ALA A 137 4.86 -10.73 11.08
C ALA A 137 4.14 -11.27 9.83
N VAL A 138 3.84 -10.40 8.88
CA VAL A 138 3.31 -10.77 7.57
C VAL A 138 4.29 -11.68 6.84
N GLY A 139 5.56 -11.30 6.73
CA GLY A 139 6.62 -12.13 6.12
C GLY A 139 6.66 -13.56 6.64
N GLN A 140 6.66 -13.71 7.96
CA GLN A 140 6.62 -15.02 8.63
C GLN A 140 5.38 -15.83 8.26
N HIS A 141 4.23 -15.16 8.18
CA HIS A 141 2.97 -15.79 7.82
C HIS A 141 2.94 -16.28 6.37
N LEU A 142 3.48 -15.48 5.43
CA LEU A 142 3.50 -15.80 3.99
C LEU A 142 4.29 -17.09 3.71
N VAL A 143 5.48 -17.25 4.27
CA VAL A 143 6.28 -18.47 4.08
C VAL A 143 5.70 -19.69 4.82
N GLY A 144 4.98 -19.48 5.92
CA GLY A 144 4.23 -20.55 6.59
C GLY A 144 3.13 -21.17 5.72
N GLN A 145 2.63 -20.39 4.75
CA GLN A 145 1.63 -20.81 3.78
C GLN A 145 2.23 -21.49 2.54
N ALA A 146 3.53 -21.35 2.28
CA ALA A 146 4.19 -21.95 1.11
C ALA A 146 4.47 -23.46 1.33
N THR A 147 3.45 -24.31 1.15
CA THR A 147 3.52 -25.72 1.56
C THR A 147 3.47 -26.75 0.44
N ALA A 148 2.78 -26.47 -0.68
CA ALA A 148 2.64 -27.42 -1.79
C ALA A 148 3.69 -27.12 -2.86
N PRO A 149 4.23 -28.12 -3.58
CA PRO A 149 5.21 -27.90 -4.65
C PRO A 149 4.59 -27.20 -5.86
N LYS A 150 5.41 -26.51 -6.66
CA LYS A 150 4.97 -25.79 -7.87
C LYS A 150 3.79 -24.84 -7.64
N THR A 151 3.74 -24.16 -6.50
CA THR A 151 2.71 -23.15 -6.21
C THR A 151 3.28 -21.74 -6.25
N CYS A 152 2.46 -20.81 -6.74
CA CYS A 152 2.69 -19.39 -6.68
C CYS A 152 1.54 -18.75 -5.91
N ARG A 153 1.81 -18.24 -4.71
CA ARG A 153 0.80 -17.50 -3.95
C ARG A 153 1.09 -16.02 -4.04
N LEU A 154 0.05 -15.26 -4.27
CA LEU A 154 0.10 -13.83 -4.57
C LEU A 154 -0.75 -13.08 -3.56
N TRP A 155 -0.15 -12.05 -2.98
CA TRP A 155 -0.83 -11.08 -2.15
C TRP A 155 -0.52 -9.67 -2.64
N GLY A 156 -1.49 -8.80 -2.53
CA GLY A 156 -1.29 -7.36 -2.67
C GLY A 156 -1.88 -6.63 -1.48
N GLY A 157 -1.34 -5.46 -1.18
CA GLY A 157 -1.81 -4.63 -0.10
C GLY A 157 -0.71 -3.72 0.41
N GLU A 158 -0.81 -3.33 1.67
CA GLU A 158 0.09 -2.36 2.28
C GLU A 158 0.33 -2.73 3.74
N THR A 159 1.57 -3.14 4.03
CA THR A 159 1.97 -3.45 5.41
C THR A 159 2.44 -2.19 6.13
N THR A 160 2.87 -2.34 7.38
CA THR A 160 3.43 -1.27 8.20
C THR A 160 4.69 -1.75 8.90
N VAL A 161 5.61 -0.82 9.16
CA VAL A 161 6.82 -1.09 9.95
C VAL A 161 6.82 -0.13 11.12
N LEU A 162 7.01 -0.66 12.33
CA LEU A 162 7.26 0.16 13.49
C LEU A 162 8.71 0.65 13.45
N VAL A 163 8.90 1.94 13.17
CA VAL A 163 10.22 2.56 13.17
C VAL A 163 10.54 3.05 14.58
N ASN A 164 11.47 2.37 15.25
CA ASN A 164 11.93 2.71 16.60
C ASN A 164 13.45 2.90 16.69
N LYS A 165 14.17 2.72 15.58
CA LYS A 165 15.61 2.94 15.41
C LYS A 165 15.89 3.83 14.21
N GLU A 166 17.15 4.21 14.04
CA GLU A 166 17.63 5.07 12.95
C GLU A 166 18.12 4.27 11.72
N GLY A 167 17.78 2.98 11.63
CA GLY A 167 18.13 2.13 10.49
C GLY A 167 17.42 2.54 9.21
N ARG A 168 17.87 1.98 8.08
CA ARG A 168 17.29 2.19 6.75
C ARG A 168 16.57 0.92 6.27
N GLY A 169 15.45 1.10 5.58
CA GLY A 169 14.69 0.01 5.00
C GLY A 169 13.29 0.45 4.58
N GLY A 170 12.52 -0.53 4.12
CA GLY A 170 11.12 -0.38 3.82
C GLY A 170 10.34 -1.63 4.17
N ARG A 171 9.04 -1.59 3.89
CA ARG A 171 8.08 -2.59 4.35
C ARG A 171 8.20 -3.89 3.56
N CYS A 172 8.50 -3.82 2.26
CA CYS A 172 8.74 -5.02 1.47
C CYS A 172 10.02 -5.72 1.92
N GLN A 173 11.10 -4.98 2.12
CA GLN A 173 12.36 -5.52 2.66
C GLN A 173 12.15 -6.11 4.07
N GLU A 174 11.43 -5.40 4.94
CA GLU A 174 11.12 -5.89 6.29
C GLU A 174 10.28 -7.19 6.26
N ALA A 175 9.32 -7.30 5.34
CA ALA A 175 8.57 -8.53 5.15
C ALA A 175 9.47 -9.69 4.71
N VAL A 176 10.45 -9.45 3.84
CA VAL A 176 11.40 -10.49 3.43
C VAL A 176 12.34 -10.87 4.59
N LEU A 177 12.79 -9.93 5.42
CA LEU A 177 13.52 -10.27 6.65
C LEU A 177 12.69 -11.18 7.57
N GLY A 178 11.41 -10.85 7.78
CA GLY A 178 10.50 -11.69 8.55
C GLY A 178 10.31 -13.08 7.93
N ALA A 179 10.21 -13.17 6.61
CA ALA A 179 10.14 -14.45 5.91
C ALA A 179 11.40 -15.31 6.14
N LEU A 180 12.59 -14.70 6.08
CA LEU A 180 13.87 -15.41 6.25
C LEU A 180 14.02 -16.07 7.63
N THR A 181 13.32 -15.62 8.67
CA THR A 181 13.42 -16.25 10.00
C THR A 181 12.82 -17.66 10.03
N ASN A 182 11.86 -17.96 9.14
CA ASN A 182 11.12 -19.23 9.10
C ASN A 182 11.14 -19.88 7.70
N ILE A 183 12.01 -19.43 6.80
CA ILE A 183 12.02 -19.92 5.42
C ILE A 183 12.48 -21.37 5.37
N LYS A 184 11.80 -22.17 4.54
CA LYS A 184 12.08 -23.60 4.35
C LYS A 184 12.80 -23.83 3.03
N ASP A 185 13.44 -25.00 2.93
CA ASP A 185 14.02 -25.45 1.67
C ASP A 185 12.98 -25.49 0.55
N GLY A 186 13.38 -25.05 -0.65
CA GLY A 186 12.51 -24.99 -1.82
C GLY A 186 11.47 -23.87 -1.80
N VAL A 187 11.49 -22.96 -0.82
CA VAL A 187 10.62 -21.77 -0.75
C VAL A 187 11.40 -20.52 -1.12
N LEU A 188 10.81 -19.70 -1.99
CA LEU A 188 11.26 -18.36 -2.35
C LEU A 188 10.18 -17.36 -1.93
N CYS A 189 10.58 -16.29 -1.27
CA CYS A 189 9.73 -15.16 -0.90
C CYS A 189 10.20 -13.90 -1.62
N ILE A 190 9.27 -13.17 -2.20
CA ILE A 190 9.52 -11.91 -2.90
C ILE A 190 8.55 -10.89 -2.35
N ALA A 191 9.04 -9.69 -2.05
CA ALA A 191 8.19 -8.55 -1.77
C ALA A 191 8.71 -7.35 -2.54
N ALA A 192 7.83 -6.62 -3.23
CA ALA A 192 8.19 -5.43 -3.99
C ALA A 192 7.07 -4.39 -4.01
N THR A 193 7.42 -3.12 -3.89
CA THR A 193 6.50 -2.01 -4.15
C THR A 193 6.35 -1.83 -5.65
N SER A 194 5.12 -1.55 -6.08
CA SER A 194 4.82 -1.34 -7.50
C SER A 194 5.46 -0.08 -8.09
N ASP A 195 5.73 0.93 -7.26
CA ASP A 195 6.35 2.20 -7.66
C ASP A 195 7.89 2.16 -7.76
N GLY A 196 8.48 1.03 -7.34
CA GLY A 196 9.91 0.80 -7.35
C GLY A 196 10.68 1.47 -6.21
N TRP A 197 10.00 1.87 -5.13
CA TRP A 197 10.59 2.57 -3.99
C TRP A 197 10.03 2.11 -2.66
N ASP A 198 10.73 1.16 -2.03
CA ASP A 198 10.42 0.69 -0.68
C ASP A 198 11.11 1.56 0.37
N ASN A 199 10.83 2.87 0.36
CA ASN A 199 11.55 3.88 1.17
C ASN A 199 13.08 3.88 0.98
N THR A 200 13.54 3.25 -0.10
CA THR A 200 14.93 3.11 -0.51
C THR A 200 14.98 3.11 -2.04
N PRO A 201 16.15 3.22 -2.69
CA PRO A 201 16.26 3.12 -4.14
C PRO A 201 15.79 1.80 -4.75
N PHE A 202 15.50 0.78 -3.94
CA PHE A 202 15.07 -0.54 -4.37
C PHE A 202 13.56 -0.73 -4.12
N ALA A 203 12.92 -1.52 -4.98
CA ALA A 203 11.51 -1.86 -4.88
C ALA A 203 11.22 -2.80 -3.70
N GLY A 204 12.22 -3.53 -3.22
CA GLY A 204 12.03 -4.55 -2.20
C GLY A 204 13.16 -5.56 -2.23
N ALA A 205 12.87 -6.82 -1.90
CA ALA A 205 13.88 -7.86 -1.80
C ALA A 205 13.35 -9.24 -2.19
N ILE A 206 14.30 -10.15 -2.40
CA ILE A 206 14.08 -11.58 -2.61
C ILE A 206 14.75 -12.33 -1.44
N GLY A 207 14.07 -13.34 -0.90
CA GLY A 207 14.59 -14.16 0.18
C GLY A 207 14.30 -15.64 -0.03
N ASP A 208 15.33 -16.47 0.15
CA ASP A 208 15.31 -17.92 0.03
C ASP A 208 16.41 -18.53 0.96
N PRO A 209 16.56 -19.87 1.02
CA PRO A 209 17.62 -20.50 1.79
C PRO A 209 19.04 -20.05 1.39
N VAL A 210 19.27 -19.73 0.11
CA VAL A 210 20.58 -19.24 -0.38
C VAL A 210 20.89 -17.85 0.20
N THR A 211 19.89 -16.97 0.22
CA THR A 211 19.96 -15.65 0.87
C THR A 211 20.30 -15.78 2.35
N LEU A 212 19.67 -16.75 3.04
CA LEU A 212 19.93 -17.00 4.46
C LEU A 212 21.34 -17.57 4.71
N GLU A 213 21.82 -18.48 3.86
CA GLU A 213 23.19 -19.00 3.92
C GLU A 213 24.21 -17.88 3.74
N ARG A 214 24.01 -17.03 2.73
CA ARG A 214 24.88 -15.88 2.47
C ARG A 214 24.92 -14.89 3.64
N ALA A 215 23.77 -14.63 4.26
CA ALA A 215 23.71 -13.80 5.46
C ALA A 215 24.56 -14.38 6.60
N ARG A 216 24.50 -15.70 6.83
CA ARG A 216 25.31 -16.39 7.85
C ARG A 216 26.81 -16.27 7.57
N GLU A 217 27.24 -16.45 6.32
CA GLU A 217 28.66 -16.27 5.93
C GLU A 217 29.18 -14.86 6.23
N LEU A 218 28.32 -13.85 6.12
CA LEU A 218 28.62 -12.45 6.41
C LEU A 218 28.44 -12.07 7.89
N GLY A 219 28.06 -13.02 8.75
CA GLY A 219 27.76 -12.78 10.15
C GLY A 219 26.53 -11.89 10.38
N LEU A 220 25.59 -11.89 9.44
CA LEU A 220 24.33 -11.14 9.48
C LEU A 220 23.19 -12.05 9.94
N ASP A 221 22.33 -11.51 10.79
CA ASP A 221 21.12 -12.18 11.27
C ASP A 221 19.87 -11.40 10.85
N PRO A 222 18.90 -12.01 10.12
CA PRO A 222 17.71 -11.31 9.65
C PRO A 222 16.86 -10.73 10.78
N LEU A 223 16.74 -11.44 11.91
CA LEU A 223 15.95 -10.98 13.05
C LEU A 223 16.59 -9.73 13.68
N THR A 224 17.90 -9.77 13.91
CA THR A 224 18.67 -8.63 14.42
C THR A 224 18.58 -7.43 13.48
N ALA A 225 18.65 -7.63 12.16
CA ALA A 225 18.49 -6.55 11.19
C ALA A 225 17.10 -5.91 11.27
N SER A 226 16.05 -6.74 11.36
CA SER A 226 14.65 -6.31 11.51
C SER A 226 14.46 -5.51 12.81
N GLU A 227 14.93 -6.03 13.95
CA GLU A 227 14.84 -5.35 15.25
C GLU A 227 15.56 -4.00 15.30
N ASN A 228 16.53 -3.79 14.40
CA ASN A 228 17.26 -2.54 14.26
C ASN A 228 16.77 -1.63 13.13
N ASN A 229 15.66 -1.99 12.45
CA ASN A 229 15.16 -1.32 11.24
C ASN A 229 16.23 -1.20 10.13
N GLN A 230 17.10 -2.20 9.97
CA GLN A 230 18.26 -2.20 9.05
C GLN A 230 18.05 -3.09 7.82
N ALA A 231 16.82 -3.24 7.34
CA ALA A 231 16.52 -4.10 6.19
C ALA A 231 17.31 -3.74 4.93
N TYR A 232 17.48 -2.44 4.66
CA TYR A 232 18.28 -1.98 3.52
C TYR A 232 19.73 -2.44 3.61
N ASP A 233 20.37 -2.20 4.77
CA ASP A 233 21.79 -2.50 4.98
C ASP A 233 22.04 -4.01 4.96
N PHE A 234 21.07 -4.82 5.40
CA PHE A 234 21.12 -6.28 5.30
C PHE A 234 21.15 -6.74 3.84
N PHE A 235 20.15 -6.34 3.03
CA PHE A 235 20.07 -6.79 1.65
C PHE A 235 21.13 -6.15 0.75
N GLU A 236 21.68 -4.99 1.11
CA GLU A 236 22.81 -4.36 0.42
C GLU A 236 24.07 -5.23 0.54
N LYS A 237 24.32 -5.80 1.73
CA LYS A 237 25.46 -6.70 1.96
C LYS A 237 25.23 -8.09 1.36
N VAL A 238 24.00 -8.60 1.47
CA VAL A 238 23.66 -9.96 0.99
C VAL A 238 23.54 -10.00 -0.53
N GLY A 239 23.09 -8.91 -1.17
CA GLY A 239 22.94 -8.80 -2.62
C GLY A 239 21.60 -9.27 -3.16
N SER A 240 20.52 -9.20 -2.36
CA SER A 240 19.18 -9.70 -2.73
C SER A 240 18.11 -8.60 -2.84
N HIS A 241 18.51 -7.37 -3.15
CA HIS A 241 17.60 -6.27 -3.48
C HIS A 241 16.93 -6.47 -4.83
N ILE A 242 15.71 -5.95 -4.98
CA ILE A 242 15.02 -5.84 -6.27
C ILE A 242 15.17 -4.41 -6.78
N ASP A 243 15.97 -4.24 -7.82
CA ASP A 243 16.11 -2.96 -8.52
C ASP A 243 15.25 -2.93 -9.78
N THR A 244 14.12 -2.22 -9.70
CA THR A 244 13.28 -1.93 -10.87
C THR A 244 13.51 -0.52 -11.43
N GLY A 245 14.26 0.31 -10.72
CA GLY A 245 14.12 1.77 -10.80
C GLY A 245 12.69 2.24 -10.50
N ARG A 246 12.43 3.54 -10.71
CA ARG A 246 11.07 4.11 -10.56
C ARG A 246 10.20 3.68 -11.73
N THR A 247 9.07 3.03 -11.44
CA THR A 247 8.15 2.53 -12.47
C THR A 247 7.16 3.59 -12.95
N GLY A 248 6.90 4.62 -12.13
CA GLY A 248 5.96 5.70 -12.42
C GLY A 248 4.49 5.35 -12.16
N ALA A 249 4.18 4.19 -11.58
CA ALA A 249 2.84 3.80 -11.17
C ALA A 249 2.84 3.19 -9.77
N ASN A 250 1.85 3.55 -8.94
CA ASN A 250 1.65 2.96 -7.61
C ASN A 250 0.29 2.26 -7.55
N VAL A 251 0.31 0.94 -7.35
CA VAL A 251 -0.83 0.06 -7.09
C VAL A 251 -0.44 -0.95 -5.99
N SER A 252 -0.03 -0.37 -4.86
CA SER A 252 0.36 -1.04 -3.61
C SER A 252 1.63 -1.88 -3.66
N ASP A 253 1.90 -2.59 -2.56
CA ASP A 253 2.97 -3.58 -2.44
C ASP A 253 2.47 -4.94 -2.92
N TRP A 254 3.38 -5.76 -3.44
CA TRP A 254 3.13 -7.11 -3.92
C TRP A 254 4.01 -8.10 -3.18
N TYR A 255 3.42 -9.18 -2.70
CA TYR A 255 4.10 -10.25 -2.00
C TYR A 255 3.83 -11.57 -2.71
N ILE A 256 4.89 -12.34 -2.91
CA ILE A 256 4.86 -13.58 -3.69
C ILE A 256 5.60 -14.64 -2.91
N THR A 257 5.03 -15.84 -2.84
CA THR A 257 5.78 -17.04 -2.49
C THR A 257 5.76 -18.04 -3.62
N LEU A 258 6.92 -18.62 -3.91
CA LEU A 258 7.10 -19.67 -4.90
C LEU A 258 7.67 -20.91 -4.22
N THR A 259 7.15 -22.06 -4.60
CA THR A 259 7.63 -23.37 -4.14
C THR A 259 8.14 -24.21 -5.32
N GLN A 260 9.26 -24.89 -5.13
CA GLN A 260 9.87 -25.74 -6.17
C GLN A 260 9.03 -26.98 -6.50
#